data_AF-A0A3D5D7H8-F1
#
_entry.id   AF-A0A3D5D7H8-F1
#
_cell.length_a   1.000
_cell.length_b   1.000
_cell.length_c   1.000
_cell.angle_alpha   90.00
_cell.angle_beta   90.00
_cell.angle_gamma   90.00
#
_symmetry.space_group_name_H-M   'P 1'
#
loop_
_entity.id
_entity.type
_entity.pdbx_description
1 polymer ?
#
loop_
_entity_poly.entity_id
_entity_poly.type
_entity_poly.pdbx_seq_one_letter_code
_entity_poly.pdbx_strand_id
1 'polypeptide(L)'
;MLIAVIGLIIGVAIPNSVRAQAEENNHHCRANLEHIFITIIRSEKPEGTPVTPEWLAQILGQRSCPSGGEYRLGKVGEQPTCTHEG
;
A
#
# COMPACT_ATOMS: atom_id res chain seq x y z
N MET A 1 -20.67 -2.32 48.32
CA MET A 1 -20.98 -2.39 46.87
C MET A 1 -20.04 -1.43 46.16
N LEU A 2 -18.91 -1.93 45.64
CA LEU A 2 -17.84 -1.10 45.06
C LEU A 2 -17.08 -1.93 44.00
N ILE A 3 -17.81 -2.48 43.02
CA ILE A 3 -17.20 -3.35 41.98
C ILE A 3 -17.72 -3.01 40.56
N ALA A 4 -18.56 -1.99 40.37
CA ALA A 4 -19.22 -1.74 39.08
C ALA A 4 -18.58 -0.64 38.21
N VAL A 5 -17.58 0.11 38.68
CA VAL A 5 -17.08 1.32 37.97
C VAL A 5 -15.85 1.04 37.08
N ILE A 6 -15.12 -0.06 37.29
CA ILE A 6 -13.85 -0.31 36.58
C ILE A 6 -14.06 -0.89 35.16
N GLY A 7 -15.28 -1.31 34.81
CA GLY A 7 -15.55 -2.01 33.54
C GLY A 7 -15.63 -1.13 32.28
N LEU A 8 -15.52 0.20 32.36
CA LEU A 8 -15.97 1.09 31.27
C LEU A 8 -14.88 1.89 30.54
N ILE A 9 -13.59 1.69 30.83
CA ILE A 9 -12.49 2.49 30.23
C ILE A 9 -11.58 1.69 29.28
N ILE A 10 -12.10 0.63 28.64
CA ILE A 10 -11.44 0.03 27.46
C ILE A 10 -12.17 0.47 26.17
N GLY A 11 -12.87 1.60 26.23
CA GLY A 11 -13.47 2.24 25.07
C GLY A 11 -12.45 3.17 24.42
N VAL A 12 -11.81 2.72 23.35
CA VAL A 12 -11.19 3.52 22.27
C VAL A 12 -10.09 4.52 22.66
N ALA A 13 -8.94 4.03 23.10
CA ALA A 13 -7.68 4.69 22.78
C ALA A 13 -6.96 3.87 21.71
N ILE A 14 -6.91 4.34 20.46
CA ILE A 14 -5.99 3.75 19.47
C ILE A 14 -4.58 4.05 19.99
N PRO A 15 -3.76 3.03 20.28
CA PRO A 15 -2.42 3.27 20.78
C PRO A 15 -1.62 4.01 19.71
N ASN A 16 -0.73 4.92 20.15
CA ASN A 16 0.07 5.73 19.23
C ASN A 16 0.90 4.88 18.26
N SER A 17 1.33 3.68 18.68
CA SER A 17 2.01 2.71 17.82
C SER A 17 1.16 2.22 16.65
N VAL A 18 -0.15 2.01 16.85
CA VAL A 18 -1.06 1.60 15.75
C VAL A 18 -1.24 2.73 14.75
N ARG A 19 -1.33 3.99 15.23
CA ARG A 19 -1.37 5.16 14.35
C ARG A 19 -0.06 5.31 13.56
N ALA A 20 1.09 5.17 14.24
CA ALA A 20 2.39 5.24 13.60
C ALA A 20 2.57 4.14 12.55
N GLN A 21 2.09 2.92 12.83
CA GLN A 21 2.12 1.83 11.87
C GLN A 21 1.26 2.11 10.63
N ALA A 22 0.07 2.69 10.80
CA ALA A 22 -0.78 3.08 9.68
C ALA A 22 -0.10 4.13 8.78
N GLU A 23 0.54 5.13 9.38
CA GLU A 23 1.31 6.16 8.66
C GLU A 23 2.51 5.55 7.92
N GLU A 24 3.24 4.64 8.59
CA GLU A 24 4.36 3.93 7.99
C GLU A 24 3.89 3.06 6.80
N ASN A 25 2.78 2.34 6.96
CA ASN A 25 2.21 1.50 5.90
C ASN A 25 1.83 2.33 4.67
N ASN A 26 1.24 3.50 4.91
CA ASN A 26 0.90 4.47 3.87
C ASN A 26 2.16 4.98 3.15
N HIS A 27 3.20 5.34 3.90
CA HIS A 27 4.49 5.74 3.35
C HIS A 27 5.11 4.64 2.48
N HIS A 28 5.14 3.40 2.97
CA HIS A 28 5.64 2.26 2.19
C HIS A 28 4.78 1.96 0.96
N CYS A 29 3.46 2.15 1.05
CA CYS A 29 2.58 1.95 -0.09
C CYS A 29 2.88 2.97 -1.21
N ARG A 30 3.12 4.25 -0.86
CA ARG A 30 3.57 5.29 -1.79
C ARG A 30 4.96 5.00 -2.38
N ALA A 31 5.91 4.60 -1.54
CA ALA A 31 7.25 4.23 -2.00
C ALA A 31 7.22 3.03 -2.96
N ASN A 32 6.36 2.04 -2.70
CA ASN A 32 6.14 0.92 -3.61
C ASN A 32 5.55 1.39 -4.95
N LEU A 33 4.55 2.28 -4.96
CA LEU A 33 3.98 2.82 -6.20
C LEU A 33 5.03 3.56 -7.04
N GLU A 34 5.88 4.36 -6.39
CA GLU A 34 6.99 5.05 -7.04
C GLU A 34 7.99 4.04 -7.63
N HIS A 35 8.37 3.02 -6.86
CA HIS A 35 9.29 1.99 -7.34
C HIS A 35 8.70 1.20 -8.53
N ILE A 36 7.41 0.83 -8.46
CA ILE A 36 6.68 0.18 -9.56
C ILE A 36 6.71 1.07 -10.81
N PHE A 37 6.40 2.36 -10.66
CA PHE A 37 6.41 3.30 -11.78
C PHE A 37 7.80 3.40 -12.41
N ILE A 38 8.85 3.55 -11.60
CA ILE A 38 10.24 3.60 -12.06
C ILE A 38 10.61 2.31 -12.83
N THR A 39 10.20 1.15 -12.34
CA THR A 39 10.42 -0.12 -13.04
C THR A 39 9.70 -0.16 -14.40
N ILE A 40 8.46 0.31 -14.47
CA ILE A 40 7.68 0.36 -15.71
C ILE A 40 8.34 1.27 -16.74
N ILE A 41 8.69 2.51 -16.38
CA ILE A 41 9.30 3.46 -17.33
C ILE A 41 10.70 3.05 -17.79
N ARG A 42 11.40 2.24 -16.98
CA ARG A 42 12.72 1.68 -17.34
C ARG A 42 12.65 0.36 -18.11
N SER A 43 11.46 -0.19 -18.36
CA SER A 43 11.29 -1.55 -18.91
C SER A 43 11.64 -1.72 -20.39
N GLU A 44 12.14 -0.69 -21.08
CA GLU A 44 12.35 -0.62 -22.54
C GLU A 44 11.12 -0.98 -23.40
N LYS A 45 9.96 -1.22 -22.77
CA LYS A 45 8.71 -1.52 -23.46
C LYS A 45 8.15 -0.24 -24.10
N PRO A 46 7.50 -0.36 -25.27
CA PRO A 46 6.83 0.78 -25.90
C PRO A 46 5.75 1.38 -25.00
N GLU A 47 5.53 2.70 -25.10
CA GLU A 47 4.40 3.37 -24.47
C GLU A 47 3.06 2.72 -24.86
N GLY A 48 2.12 2.68 -23.93
CA GLY A 48 0.82 2.05 -24.15
C GLY A 48 0.82 0.51 -24.04
N THR A 49 1.97 -0.13 -23.86
CA THR A 49 2.04 -1.58 -23.60
C THR A 49 1.36 -1.90 -22.28
N PRO A 50 0.40 -2.85 -22.23
CA PRO A 50 -0.22 -3.27 -20.97
C PRO A 50 0.81 -3.83 -19.98
N VAL A 51 0.77 -3.36 -18.73
CA VAL A 51 1.61 -3.88 -17.66
C VAL A 51 0.84 -4.96 -16.93
N THR A 52 1.37 -6.19 -16.93
CA THR A 52 0.73 -7.31 -16.22
C THR A 52 1.33 -7.53 -14.83
N PRO A 53 0.53 -7.99 -13.85
CA PRO A 53 1.04 -8.33 -12.51
C PRO A 53 2.14 -9.38 -12.52
N GLU A 54 2.07 -10.36 -13.44
CA GLU A 54 3.04 -11.45 -13.53
C GLU A 54 4.40 -10.93 -13.98
N TRP A 55 4.42 -10.04 -14.97
CA TRP A 55 5.65 -9.41 -15.43
C TRP A 55 6.28 -8.56 -14.32
N LEU A 56 5.47 -7.80 -13.58
CA LEU A 56 5.96 -6.98 -12.48
C LEU A 56 6.51 -7.87 -11.34
N ALA A 57 5.83 -8.96 -11.02
CA ALA A 57 6.25 -9.92 -9.99
C ALA A 57 7.56 -10.63 -10.33
N GLN A 58 7.84 -10.88 -11.62
CA GLN A 58 9.13 -11.44 -12.06
C GLN A 58 10.31 -10.50 -11.78
N ILE A 59 10.09 -9.19 -11.73
CA ILE A 59 11.15 -8.18 -11.54
C ILE A 59 11.26 -7.76 -10.08
N LEU A 60 10.12 -7.47 -9.44
CA LEU A 60 10.06 -6.85 -8.11
C LEU A 60 9.70 -7.84 -6.99
N GLY A 61 9.43 -9.10 -7.34
CA GLY A 61 8.77 -10.05 -6.47
C GLY A 61 7.28 -9.72 -6.29
N GLN A 62 6.55 -10.64 -5.68
CA GLN A 62 5.15 -10.40 -5.34
C GLN A 62 5.06 -9.31 -4.27
N ARG A 63 4.27 -8.27 -4.53
CA ARG A 63 4.04 -7.15 -3.61
C ARG A 63 2.55 -6.97 -3.31
N SER A 64 2.28 -6.54 -2.09
CA SER A 64 0.95 -6.10 -1.64
C SER A 64 1.10 -4.72 -0.98
N CYS A 65 0.06 -3.89 -1.02
CA CYS A 65 0.08 -2.64 -0.29
C CYS A 65 -0.04 -2.94 1.22
N PRO A 66 0.90 -2.46 2.06
CA PRO A 66 0.87 -2.71 3.51
C PRO A 66 -0.39 -2.16 4.20
N SER A 67 -1.04 -1.16 3.60
CA SER A 67 -2.31 -0.61 4.07
C SER A 67 -3.53 -1.46 3.70
N GLY A 68 -3.34 -2.60 3.03
CA GLY A 68 -4.40 -3.56 2.69
C GLY A 68 -5.05 -3.36 1.31
N GLY A 69 -4.48 -2.50 0.45
CA GLY A 69 -4.97 -2.25 -0.90
C GLY A 69 -4.36 -3.11 -1.99
N GLU A 70 -4.98 -3.03 -3.17
CA GLU A 70 -4.52 -3.68 -4.39
C GLU A 70 -3.91 -2.64 -5.33
N TYR A 71 -2.73 -2.97 -5.88
CA TYR A 71 -2.11 -2.14 -6.90
C TYR A 71 -2.80 -2.33 -8.24
N ARG A 72 -3.23 -1.22 -8.83
CA ARG A 72 -3.81 -1.17 -10.16
C ARG A 72 -2.74 -0.74 -11.14
N LEU A 73 -2.40 -1.66 -12.02
CA LEU A 73 -1.44 -1.44 -13.10
C LEU A 73 -2.19 -0.99 -14.36
N GLY A 74 -1.65 0.03 -15.01
CA GLY A 74 -2.14 0.52 -16.29
C GLY A 74 -1.24 0.05 -17.43
N LYS A 75 -0.96 0.96 -18.35
CA LYS A 75 0.00 0.78 -19.43
C LYS A 75 1.34 1.46 -19.11
N VAL A 76 2.37 1.13 -19.88
CA VAL A 76 3.63 1.89 -19.88
C VAL A 76 3.33 3.35 -20.18
N GLY A 77 3.78 4.24 -19.30
CA GLY A 77 3.50 5.68 -19.35
C GLY A 77 2.34 6.13 -18.46
N GLU A 78 1.56 5.22 -17.89
CA GLU A 78 0.48 5.54 -16.94
C GLU A 78 0.96 5.37 -15.49
N GLN A 79 0.49 6.27 -14.60
CA GLN A 79 0.81 6.19 -13.17
C GLN A 79 0.05 4.99 -12.54
N PRO A 80 0.74 4.03 -11.89
CA PRO A 80 0.06 2.99 -11.13
C PRO A 80 -0.65 3.60 -9.92
N THR A 81 -1.74 2.97 -9.48
CA THR A 81 -2.54 3.43 -8.34
C THR A 81 -2.76 2.31 -7.33
N CYS A 82 -3.26 2.64 -6.15
CA CYS A 82 -3.69 1.69 -5.13
C CYS A 82 -5.17 1.91 -4.80
N THR A 83 -5.90 0.87 -4.44
CA THR A 83 -7.32 0.98 -4.02
C THR A 83 -7.49 1.67 -2.67
N HIS A 84 -6.45 1.69 -1.85
CA HIS A 84 -6.39 2.51 -0.65
C HIS A 84 -5.53 3.75 -0.91
N GLU A 85 -5.99 4.89 -0.42
CA GLU A 85 -5.16 6.09 -0.37
C GLU A 85 -4.03 5.84 0.63
N GLY A 86 -2.79 5.95 0.15
CA GLY A 86 -1.61 6.05 1.00
C GLY A 86 -1.40 7.50 1.40
#